data_AF-A0A3D5SQ74-F1
#
_entry.id   AF-A0A3D5SQ74-F1
#
_cell.length_a   1.000
_cell.length_b   1.000
_cell.length_c   1.000
_cell.angle_alpha   90.00
_cell.angle_beta   90.00
_cell.angle_gamma   90.00
#
_symmetry.space_group_name_H-M   'P 1'
#
loop_
_entity.id
_entity.type
_entity.pdbx_description
1 polymer ?
#
loop_
_entity_poly.entity_id
_entity_poly.type
_entity_poly.pdbx_seq_one_letter_code
_entity_poly.pdbx_strand_id
1 'polypeptide(L)'
;MSSLPGALVALLLIWGIGFGATVWLLRRAPSIEFWECAALSWFLGTAIFSLSLWCLSFFLRGVGLQIGVTFAALAIAIWGSAEIRARRHQIHCALPKSRIEVILATVLCVELAVVIYLSLKHRLGWDGLLIWELKARCAYLNGGALPTAYFADASRRFSHPEYPLFLPLNETWLYLWMGECNQYWVKLLFPIFYGAGIILIARAAIDLTGKRWIGLLVATLFIFVPSIHGGAGSALTGYVDVPLGLFYLGTLHYLFTFIRKNSNAALGFFITLNSALPWIKREGVILWAVAGCCGGYAIWKRRGFAHALASFIPGVCVSLGFRLYLHYVHASSPVDFVPVSFHALCSHLGRSATILRELFYEASRMDHWSVFWFITVLGLFCLLARNRVRYAGMLFMFMAVPLVLYCSTYFFSAWPDYIEHIESSLPRLLVQLYPTAWLVIAAAIAPRDRAV
;
A
#
# COMPACT_ATOMS: atom_id res chain seq x y z
N MET A 1 -3.08 -26.22 21.11
CA MET A 1 -1.86 -26.48 20.32
C MET A 1 -1.64 -25.26 19.44
N SER A 2 -0.41 -24.75 19.36
CA SER A 2 -0.14 -23.37 18.94
C SER A 2 -0.65 -23.10 17.52
N SER A 3 -1.46 -22.06 17.32
CA SER A 3 -1.86 -21.57 16.00
C SER A 3 -0.69 -20.90 15.24
N LEU A 4 0.44 -20.68 15.93
CA LEU A 4 1.65 -20.08 15.37
C LEU A 4 2.22 -20.82 14.14
N PRO A 5 2.43 -22.16 14.12
CA PRO A 5 2.96 -22.84 12.95
C PRO A 5 2.05 -22.66 11.72
N GLY A 6 0.73 -22.69 11.90
CA GLY A 6 -0.23 -22.40 10.83
C GLY A 6 -0.07 -20.97 10.30
N ALA A 7 0.02 -19.98 11.19
CA ALA A 7 0.27 -18.59 10.79
C ALA A 7 1.60 -18.45 10.03
N LEU A 8 2.68 -19.07 10.49
CA LEU A 8 3.99 -19.02 9.83
C LEU A 8 3.96 -19.67 8.44
N VAL A 9 3.29 -20.81 8.27
CA VAL A 9 3.12 -21.45 6.96
C VAL A 9 2.32 -20.54 6.03
N ALA A 10 1.23 -19.94 6.51
CA ALA A 10 0.44 -19.00 5.72
C ALA A 10 1.26 -17.80 5.23
N LEU A 11 2.04 -17.19 6.12
CA LEU A 11 2.94 -16.07 5.80
C LEU A 11 4.04 -16.47 4.81
N LEU A 12 4.64 -17.66 4.96
CA LEU A 12 5.65 -18.19 4.04
C LEU A 12 5.07 -18.43 2.64
N LEU A 13 3.83 -18.89 2.54
CA LEU A 13 3.15 -19.08 1.25
C LEU A 13 2.83 -17.76 0.56
N ILE A 14 2.39 -16.74 1.32
CA ILE A 14 2.23 -15.36 0.82
C ILE A 14 3.56 -14.84 0.28
N TRP A 15 4.64 -14.96 1.07
CA TRP A 15 5.95 -14.51 0.63
C TRP A 15 6.45 -15.31 -0.58
N GLY A 16 6.25 -16.63 -0.62
CA GLY A 16 6.71 -17.52 -1.69
C GLY A 16 6.07 -17.24 -3.05
N ILE A 17 4.75 -17.06 -3.12
CA ILE A 17 4.07 -16.71 -4.38
C ILE A 17 4.54 -15.33 -4.88
N GLY A 18 4.70 -14.38 -3.97
CA GLY A 18 5.21 -13.05 -4.30
C GLY A 18 6.67 -13.06 -4.71
N PHE A 19 7.48 -13.94 -4.12
CA PHE A 19 8.87 -14.16 -4.52
C PHE A 19 8.96 -14.66 -5.96
N GLY A 20 8.14 -15.65 -6.34
CA GLY A 20 8.08 -16.11 -7.72
C GLY A 20 7.68 -15.00 -8.69
N ALA A 21 6.66 -14.21 -8.37
CA ALA A 21 6.25 -13.08 -9.19
C ALA A 21 7.32 -11.98 -9.28
N THR A 22 8.00 -11.69 -8.17
CA THR A 22 9.08 -10.68 -8.10
C THR A 22 10.27 -11.10 -8.96
N VAL A 23 10.69 -12.36 -8.86
CA VAL A 23 11.78 -12.91 -9.69
C VAL A 23 11.39 -12.91 -11.18
N TRP A 24 10.13 -13.19 -11.51
CA TRP A 24 9.62 -13.08 -12.89
C TRP A 24 9.78 -11.67 -13.46
N LEU A 25 9.41 -10.63 -12.69
CA LEU A 25 9.57 -9.24 -13.11
C LEU A 25 11.04 -8.84 -13.23
N LEU A 26 11.90 -9.42 -12.37
CA LEU A 26 13.35 -9.21 -12.38
C LEU A 26 14.10 -10.11 -13.39
N ARG A 27 13.43 -10.96 -14.18
CA ARG A 27 14.08 -11.93 -15.09
C ARG A 27 15.08 -11.31 -16.08
N ARG A 28 14.90 -10.02 -16.40
CA ARG A 28 15.78 -9.24 -17.29
C ARG A 28 16.60 -8.16 -16.58
N ALA A 29 16.54 -8.08 -15.25
CA ALA A 29 17.33 -7.10 -14.50
C ALA A 29 18.81 -7.54 -14.44
N PRO A 30 19.79 -6.64 -14.60
CA PRO A 30 21.21 -7.02 -14.59
C PRO A 30 21.70 -7.46 -13.20
N SER A 31 21.10 -6.92 -12.14
CA SER A 31 21.38 -7.28 -10.75
C SER A 31 20.09 -7.28 -9.94
N ILE A 32 20.07 -8.12 -8.91
CA ILE A 32 18.95 -8.28 -7.98
C ILE A 32 19.46 -7.91 -6.59
N GLU A 33 18.87 -6.89 -5.97
CA GLU A 33 19.14 -6.56 -4.57
C GLU A 33 18.24 -7.42 -3.68
N PHE A 34 18.84 -8.14 -2.72
CA PHE A 34 18.15 -9.15 -1.93
C PHE A 34 17.01 -8.59 -1.09
N TRP A 35 17.24 -7.47 -0.39
CA TRP A 35 16.24 -6.88 0.50
C TRP A 35 15.07 -6.28 -0.29
N GLU A 36 15.36 -5.58 -1.38
CA GLU A 36 14.36 -5.09 -2.34
C GLU A 36 13.50 -6.24 -2.87
N CYS A 37 14.12 -7.36 -3.27
CA CYS A 37 13.41 -8.55 -3.70
C CYS A 37 12.52 -9.12 -2.59
N ALA A 38 13.02 -9.23 -1.36
CA ALA A 38 12.24 -9.73 -0.23
C ALA A 38 11.04 -8.84 0.11
N ALA A 39 11.22 -7.51 0.08
CA ALA A 39 10.14 -6.54 0.31
C ALA A 39 9.07 -6.61 -0.78
N LEU A 40 9.49 -6.61 -2.06
CA LEU A 40 8.57 -6.76 -3.19
C LEU A 40 7.83 -8.09 -3.18
N SER A 41 8.49 -9.16 -2.72
CA SER A 41 7.87 -10.47 -2.55
C SER A 41 6.71 -10.41 -1.57
N TRP A 42 6.82 -9.60 -0.51
CA TRP A 42 5.69 -9.39 0.40
C TRP A 42 4.53 -8.62 -0.24
N PHE A 43 4.81 -7.50 -0.91
CA PHE A 43 3.79 -6.68 -1.58
C PHE A 43 3.06 -7.46 -2.67
N LEU A 44 3.79 -8.07 -3.60
CA LEU A 44 3.19 -8.87 -4.67
C LEU A 44 2.52 -10.12 -4.12
N GLY A 45 3.10 -10.73 -3.09
CA GLY A 45 2.55 -11.89 -2.40
C GLY A 45 1.14 -11.62 -1.91
N THR A 46 0.97 -10.59 -1.08
CA THR A 46 -0.33 -10.24 -0.48
C THR A 46 -1.39 -9.84 -1.52
N ALA A 47 -0.98 -9.18 -2.62
CA ALA A 47 -1.88 -8.82 -3.71
C ALA A 47 -2.33 -10.06 -4.51
N ILE A 48 -1.40 -10.90 -4.92
CA ILE A 48 -1.72 -12.11 -5.69
C ILE A 48 -2.53 -13.08 -4.82
N PHE A 49 -2.15 -13.27 -3.56
CA PHE A 49 -2.83 -14.19 -2.64
C PHE A 49 -4.30 -13.83 -2.45
N SER A 50 -4.58 -12.56 -2.12
CA SER A 50 -5.95 -12.08 -1.92
C SER A 50 -6.79 -12.15 -3.20
N LEU A 51 -6.22 -11.81 -4.36
CA LEU A 51 -6.90 -11.96 -5.65
C LEU A 51 -7.16 -13.43 -5.99
N SER A 52 -6.20 -14.33 -5.75
CA SER A 52 -6.36 -15.76 -5.97
C SER A 52 -7.45 -16.36 -5.09
N LEU A 53 -7.51 -15.98 -3.81
CA LEU A 53 -8.60 -16.40 -2.93
C LEU A 53 -9.95 -15.91 -3.43
N TRP A 54 -10.05 -14.64 -3.81
CA TRP A 54 -11.28 -14.09 -4.36
C TRP A 54 -11.72 -14.84 -5.64
N CYS A 55 -10.83 -14.97 -6.62
CA CYS A 55 -11.13 -15.63 -7.89
C CYS A 55 -11.45 -17.12 -7.75
N LEU A 56 -10.71 -17.86 -6.91
CA LEU A 56 -10.95 -19.29 -6.73
C LEU A 56 -12.17 -19.57 -5.85
N SER A 57 -12.57 -18.64 -4.99
CA SER A 57 -13.76 -18.78 -4.14
C SER A 57 -15.09 -18.85 -4.90
N PHE A 58 -15.11 -18.44 -6.17
CA PHE A 58 -16.25 -18.64 -7.06
C PHE A 58 -16.52 -20.11 -7.37
N PHE A 59 -15.50 -20.97 -7.30
CA PHE A 59 -15.57 -22.37 -7.71
C PHE A 59 -15.33 -23.34 -6.54
N LEU A 60 -14.48 -22.95 -5.59
CA LEU A 60 -14.01 -23.80 -4.50
C LEU A 60 -14.30 -23.15 -3.14
N ARG A 61 -14.55 -24.00 -2.14
CA ARG A 61 -14.71 -23.58 -0.73
C ARG A 61 -14.00 -24.56 0.20
N GLY A 62 -13.75 -24.11 1.43
CA GLY A 62 -13.14 -24.89 2.50
C GLY A 62 -11.76 -25.41 2.12
N VAL A 63 -11.51 -26.68 2.42
CA VAL A 63 -10.22 -27.35 2.15
C VAL A 63 -9.86 -27.33 0.66
N GLY A 64 -10.84 -27.44 -0.25
CA GLY A 64 -10.58 -27.39 -1.69
C GLY A 64 -10.00 -26.03 -2.13
N LEU A 65 -10.55 -24.93 -1.62
CA LEU A 65 -10.01 -23.58 -1.87
C LEU A 65 -8.60 -23.44 -1.31
N GLN A 66 -8.38 -23.90 -0.08
CA GLN A 66 -7.07 -23.86 0.56
C GLN A 66 -6.02 -24.64 -0.23
N ILE A 67 -6.33 -25.85 -0.69
CA ILE A 67 -5.44 -26.68 -1.52
C ILE A 67 -5.17 -25.98 -2.86
N GLY A 68 -6.20 -25.49 -3.54
CA GLY A 68 -6.06 -24.84 -4.85
C GLY A 68 -5.13 -23.62 -4.80
N VAL A 69 -5.32 -22.74 -3.80
CA VAL A 69 -4.48 -21.55 -3.65
C VAL A 69 -3.06 -21.93 -3.20
N THR A 70 -2.91 -22.93 -2.33
CA THR A 70 -1.59 -23.47 -1.92
C THR A 70 -0.82 -23.99 -3.13
N PHE A 71 -1.47 -24.77 -3.99
CA PHE A 71 -0.83 -25.34 -5.18
C PHE A 71 -0.38 -24.23 -6.15
N ALA A 72 -1.22 -23.22 -6.40
CA ALA A 72 -0.84 -22.07 -7.21
C ALA A 72 0.36 -21.31 -6.61
N ALA A 73 0.34 -21.08 -5.30
CA ALA A 73 1.43 -20.42 -4.58
C ALA A 73 2.74 -21.20 -4.67
N LEU A 74 2.71 -22.51 -4.43
CA LEU A 74 3.88 -23.38 -4.54
C LEU A 74 4.40 -23.46 -5.96
N ALA A 75 3.55 -23.58 -6.97
CA ALA A 75 3.98 -23.62 -8.37
C ALA A 75 4.75 -22.36 -8.78
N ILE A 76 4.24 -21.19 -8.43
CA ILE A 76 4.89 -19.89 -8.70
C ILE A 76 6.18 -19.76 -7.88
N ALA A 77 6.17 -20.15 -6.61
CA ALA A 77 7.35 -20.10 -5.73
C ALA A 77 8.47 -21.03 -6.20
N ILE A 78 8.15 -22.27 -6.62
CA ILE A 78 9.10 -23.24 -7.16
C ILE A 78 9.70 -22.71 -8.46
N TRP A 79 8.86 -22.18 -9.35
CA TRP A 79 9.33 -21.58 -10.60
C TRP A 79 10.30 -20.42 -10.33
N GLY A 80 9.95 -19.51 -9.41
CA GLY A 80 10.85 -18.43 -8.97
C GLY A 80 12.14 -18.93 -8.35
N SER A 81 12.07 -20.01 -7.57
CA SER A 81 13.22 -20.65 -6.94
C SER A 81 14.16 -21.33 -7.93
N ALA A 82 13.64 -21.85 -9.04
CA ALA A 82 14.45 -22.37 -10.14
C ALA A 82 15.17 -21.24 -10.88
N GLU A 83 14.43 -20.16 -11.21
CA GLU A 83 14.96 -18.99 -11.90
C GLU A 83 16.05 -18.27 -11.08
N ILE A 84 15.83 -18.08 -9.78
CA ILE A 84 16.81 -17.43 -8.90
C ILE A 84 18.07 -18.28 -8.72
N ARG A 85 17.94 -19.61 -8.72
CA ARG A 85 19.07 -20.54 -8.62
C ARG A 85 19.96 -20.46 -9.86
N ALA A 86 19.35 -20.37 -11.04
CA ALA A 86 20.08 -20.15 -12.30
C ALA A 86 20.81 -18.80 -12.32
N ARG A 87 20.34 -17.82 -11.53
CA ARG A 87 20.85 -16.45 -11.50
C ARG A 87 21.52 -16.05 -10.20
N ARG A 88 21.94 -17.03 -9.38
CA ARG A 88 22.50 -16.80 -8.04
C ARG A 88 23.64 -15.78 -8.03
N HIS A 89 24.47 -15.77 -9.07
CA HIS A 89 25.61 -14.84 -9.21
C HIS A 89 25.20 -13.36 -9.39
N GLN A 90 23.93 -13.09 -9.72
CA GLN A 90 23.42 -11.72 -9.91
C GLN A 90 22.74 -11.16 -8.65
N ILE A 91 22.62 -11.98 -7.60
CA ILE A 91 22.02 -11.58 -6.32
C ILE A 91 23.09 -10.89 -5.48
N HIS A 92 22.78 -9.67 -5.07
CA HIS A 92 23.64 -8.87 -4.22
C HIS A 92 22.92 -8.64 -2.89
N CYS A 93 23.58 -8.98 -1.78
CA CYS A 93 23.14 -8.59 -0.46
C CYS A 93 23.99 -7.41 0.01
N ALA A 94 23.39 -6.23 0.03
CA ALA A 94 24.06 -4.99 0.36
C ALA A 94 24.21 -4.83 1.89
N LEU A 95 25.27 -5.39 2.48
CA LEU A 95 25.55 -5.21 3.91
C LEU A 95 26.05 -3.79 4.25
N PRO A 96 25.70 -3.24 5.44
CA PRO A 96 26.26 -2.00 5.97
C PRO A 96 27.80 -2.03 5.96
N LYS A 97 28.44 -0.96 5.44
CA LYS A 97 29.90 -0.86 5.34
C LYS A 97 30.53 0.12 6.32
N SER A 98 29.82 1.19 6.66
CA SER A 98 30.32 2.23 7.57
C SER A 98 29.74 2.08 8.97
N ARG A 99 30.44 2.63 9.98
CA ARG A 99 29.94 2.64 11.37
C ARG A 99 28.54 3.28 11.48
N ILE A 100 28.30 4.36 10.73
CA ILE A 100 26.99 5.04 10.68
C ILE A 100 25.92 4.11 10.09
N GLU A 101 26.22 3.40 9.00
CA GLU A 101 25.28 2.44 8.41
C GLU A 101 24.95 1.29 9.38
N VAL A 102 25.94 0.78 10.12
CA VAL A 102 25.73 -0.25 11.13
C VAL A 102 24.83 0.26 12.26
N ILE A 103 25.07 1.47 12.77
CA ILE A 103 24.24 2.08 13.82
C ILE A 103 22.80 2.23 13.33
N LEU A 104 22.58 2.82 12.15
CA LEU A 104 21.24 3.01 11.60
C LEU A 104 20.52 1.69 11.32
N ALA A 105 21.23 0.68 10.78
CA ALA A 105 20.66 -0.65 10.57
C ALA A 105 20.27 -1.31 11.90
N THR A 106 21.09 -1.19 12.95
CA THR A 106 20.75 -1.69 14.29
C THR A 106 19.54 -0.98 14.86
N VAL A 107 19.45 0.34 14.74
CA VAL A 107 18.26 1.11 15.18
C VAL A 107 17.01 0.63 14.44
N LEU A 108 17.08 0.42 13.13
CA LEU A 108 15.97 -0.14 12.35
C LEU A 108 15.56 -1.55 12.80
N CYS A 109 16.52 -2.41 13.12
CA CYS A 109 16.22 -3.74 13.67
C CYS A 109 15.51 -3.66 15.03
N VAL A 110 15.97 -2.77 15.91
CA VAL A 110 15.33 -2.52 17.22
C VAL A 110 13.94 -1.96 17.03
N GLU A 111 13.78 -0.99 16.14
CA GLU A 111 12.50 -0.38 15.78
C GLU A 111 11.51 -1.42 15.26
N LEU A 112 11.92 -2.28 14.33
CA LEU A 112 11.07 -3.35 13.82
C LEU A 112 10.67 -4.33 14.94
N ALA A 113 11.59 -4.68 15.84
CA ALA A 113 11.30 -5.51 17.00
C ALA A 113 10.28 -4.84 17.94
N VAL A 114 10.39 -3.54 18.16
CA VAL A 114 9.43 -2.74 18.94
C VAL A 114 8.07 -2.70 18.24
N VAL A 115 8.01 -2.48 16.92
CA VAL A 115 6.77 -2.51 16.15
C VAL A 115 6.09 -3.87 16.22
N ILE A 116 6.85 -4.96 16.10
CA ILE A 116 6.32 -6.33 16.28
C ILE A 116 5.76 -6.48 17.69
N TYR A 117 6.53 -6.13 18.72
CA TYR A 117 6.10 -6.23 20.11
C TYR A 117 4.82 -5.43 20.38
N LEU A 118 4.78 -4.16 19.96
CA LEU A 118 3.62 -3.28 20.15
C LEU A 118 2.42 -3.76 19.35
N SER A 119 2.59 -4.20 18.10
CA SER A 119 1.50 -4.77 17.29
C SER A 119 0.88 -6.01 17.95
N LEU A 120 1.70 -6.85 18.60
CA LEU A 120 1.21 -8.00 19.34
C LEU A 120 0.51 -7.61 20.65
N LYS A 121 0.93 -6.54 21.32
CA LYS A 121 0.34 -6.03 22.56
C LYS A 121 -0.98 -5.27 22.36
N HIS A 122 -1.07 -4.45 21.32
CA HIS A 122 -2.28 -3.66 21.04
C HIS A 122 -3.37 -4.50 20.39
N ARG A 123 -4.64 -4.18 20.68
CA ARG A 123 -5.77 -4.74 19.95
C ARG A 123 -5.87 -4.08 18.58
N LEU A 124 -6.53 -4.75 17.63
CA LEU A 124 -6.95 -4.09 16.40
C LEU A 124 -7.78 -2.86 16.77
N GLY A 125 -7.51 -1.72 16.12
CA GLY A 125 -8.36 -0.55 16.26
C GLY A 125 -9.72 -0.79 15.62
N TRP A 126 -10.67 0.12 15.86
CA TRP A 126 -12.07 -0.07 15.47
C TRP A 126 -12.24 -0.37 13.96
N ASP A 127 -11.52 0.34 13.08
CA ASP A 127 -11.56 0.10 11.62
C ASP A 127 -10.96 -1.27 11.27
N GLY A 128 -9.80 -1.58 11.85
CA GLY A 128 -9.15 -2.90 11.90
C GLY A 128 -10.14 -4.02 12.15
N LEU A 129 -10.93 -3.88 13.22
CA LEU A 129 -11.89 -4.86 13.67
C LEU A 129 -13.15 -4.92 12.80
N LEU A 130 -13.79 -3.78 12.56
CA LEU A 130 -15.15 -3.72 12.03
C LEU A 130 -15.20 -3.75 10.49
N ILE A 131 -14.20 -3.18 9.81
CA ILE A 131 -14.17 -3.16 8.34
C ILE A 131 -13.40 -4.36 7.80
N TRP A 132 -12.26 -4.70 8.41
CA TRP A 132 -11.31 -5.65 7.84
C TRP A 132 -11.46 -7.05 8.45
N GLU A 133 -11.25 -7.18 9.76
CA GLU A 133 -11.23 -8.47 10.44
C GLU A 133 -12.60 -9.15 10.51
N LEU A 134 -13.67 -8.38 10.66
CA LEU A 134 -15.04 -8.91 10.60
C LEU A 134 -15.30 -9.66 9.28
N LYS A 135 -14.88 -9.09 8.14
CA LYS A 135 -15.01 -9.74 6.83
C LYS A 135 -14.16 -11.01 6.77
N ALA A 136 -12.94 -10.95 7.31
CA ALA A 136 -12.04 -12.10 7.34
C ALA A 136 -12.63 -13.27 8.14
N ARG A 137 -13.19 -13.00 9.33
CA ARG A 137 -13.89 -14.01 10.14
C ARG A 137 -15.10 -14.58 9.42
N CYS A 138 -15.92 -13.73 8.81
CA CYS A 138 -17.07 -14.17 8.03
C CYS A 138 -16.65 -15.06 6.86
N ALA A 139 -15.59 -14.70 6.12
CA ALA A 139 -15.07 -15.51 5.03
C ALA A 139 -14.51 -16.85 5.54
N TYR A 140 -13.73 -16.84 6.63
CA TYR A 140 -13.19 -18.06 7.24
C TYR A 140 -14.31 -19.04 7.64
N LEU A 141 -15.34 -18.57 8.33
CA LEU A 141 -16.49 -19.40 8.74
C LEU A 141 -17.29 -19.97 7.56
N ASN A 142 -17.11 -19.40 6.36
CA ASN A 142 -17.75 -19.83 5.12
C ASN A 142 -16.76 -20.49 4.14
N GLY A 143 -15.68 -21.09 4.69
CA GLY A 143 -14.72 -21.85 3.92
C GLY A 143 -13.82 -20.99 3.04
N GLY A 144 -13.47 -19.79 3.50
CA GLY A 144 -12.60 -18.84 2.81
C GLY A 144 -13.29 -17.91 1.82
N ALA A 145 -14.61 -18.02 1.64
CA ALA A 145 -15.40 -17.20 0.75
C ALA A 145 -16.37 -16.31 1.56
N LEU A 146 -16.42 -15.00 1.29
CA LEU A 146 -17.41 -14.14 1.93
C LEU A 146 -18.80 -14.39 1.31
N PRO A 147 -19.84 -14.71 2.11
CA PRO A 147 -21.17 -14.97 1.57
C PRO A 147 -21.75 -13.76 0.81
N THR A 148 -22.45 -14.00 -0.29
CA THR A 148 -23.10 -12.92 -1.06
C THR A 148 -24.10 -12.13 -0.21
N ALA A 149 -24.81 -12.82 0.70
CA ALA A 149 -25.73 -12.21 1.65
C ALA A 149 -25.07 -11.14 2.55
N TYR A 150 -23.77 -11.27 2.85
CA TYR A 150 -23.03 -10.25 3.63
C TYR A 150 -23.04 -8.89 2.93
N PHE A 151 -22.93 -8.87 1.60
CA PHE A 151 -22.88 -7.64 0.83
C PHE A 151 -24.24 -6.95 0.73
N ALA A 152 -25.31 -7.73 0.58
CA ALA A 152 -26.67 -7.21 0.46
C ALA A 152 -27.27 -6.77 1.81
N ASP A 153 -26.76 -7.27 2.94
CA ASP A 153 -27.29 -7.01 4.27
C ASP A 153 -27.13 -5.54 4.69
N ALA A 154 -28.25 -4.83 4.78
CA ALA A 154 -28.29 -3.42 5.19
C ALA A 154 -27.81 -3.20 6.62
N SER A 155 -27.90 -4.21 7.51
CA SER A 155 -27.39 -4.13 8.87
C SER A 155 -25.85 -4.11 8.93
N ARG A 156 -25.17 -4.46 7.83
CA ARG A 156 -23.71 -4.50 7.70
C ARG A 156 -23.13 -3.27 7.00
N ARG A 157 -23.91 -2.24 6.70
CA ARG A 157 -23.40 -1.04 6.00
C ARG A 157 -22.23 -0.36 6.73
N PHE A 158 -22.21 -0.41 8.06
CA PHE A 158 -21.12 0.14 8.87
C PHE A 158 -19.75 -0.53 8.64
N SER A 159 -19.70 -1.76 8.09
CA SER A 159 -18.45 -2.46 7.79
C SER A 159 -17.93 -2.21 6.38
N HIS A 160 -18.55 -1.26 5.67
CA HIS A 160 -18.25 -0.91 4.28
C HIS A 160 -18.17 -2.14 3.36
N PRO A 161 -19.26 -2.87 3.12
CA PRO A 161 -19.24 -4.07 2.27
C PRO A 161 -18.69 -3.84 0.87
N GLU A 162 -18.75 -2.60 0.38
CA GLU A 162 -18.20 -2.15 -0.90
C GLU A 162 -16.67 -2.01 -0.92
N TYR A 163 -15.99 -2.07 0.23
CA TYR A 163 -14.54 -2.00 0.28
C TYR A 163 -13.91 -3.28 -0.27
N PRO A 164 -12.82 -3.16 -1.07
CA PRO A 164 -12.08 -4.30 -1.60
C PRO A 164 -11.62 -5.30 -0.53
N LEU A 165 -11.42 -6.54 -0.97
CA LEU A 165 -11.16 -7.68 -0.07
C LEU A 165 -9.67 -8.00 0.13
N PHE A 166 -8.75 -7.10 -0.22
CA PHE A 166 -7.30 -7.32 -0.09
C PHE A 166 -6.88 -7.74 1.32
N LEU A 167 -7.05 -6.87 2.31
CA LEU A 167 -6.65 -7.18 3.68
C LEU A 167 -7.51 -8.31 4.28
N PRO A 168 -8.86 -8.29 4.15
CA PRO A 168 -9.70 -9.38 4.67
C PRO A 168 -9.31 -10.77 4.18
N LEU A 169 -8.93 -10.94 2.91
CA LEU A 169 -8.56 -12.25 2.38
C LEU A 169 -7.15 -12.68 2.77
N ASN A 170 -6.23 -11.74 3.01
CA ASN A 170 -4.95 -12.07 3.63
C ASN A 170 -5.16 -12.55 5.09
N GLU A 171 -6.03 -11.91 5.85
CA GLU A 171 -6.38 -12.35 7.21
C GLU A 171 -7.12 -13.71 7.20
N THR A 172 -8.07 -13.89 6.27
CA THR A 172 -8.79 -15.16 6.05
C THR A 172 -7.81 -16.30 5.79
N TRP A 173 -6.79 -16.06 4.98
CA TRP A 173 -5.76 -17.05 4.68
C TRP A 173 -5.05 -17.55 5.93
N LEU A 174 -4.64 -16.63 6.80
CA LEU A 174 -4.01 -16.96 8.06
C LEU A 174 -4.97 -17.79 8.93
N TYR A 175 -6.26 -17.40 9.01
CA TYR A 175 -7.25 -18.18 9.76
C TYR A 175 -7.46 -19.60 9.23
N LEU A 176 -7.48 -19.79 7.91
CA LEU A 176 -7.61 -21.13 7.30
C LEU A 176 -6.45 -22.06 7.71
N TRP A 177 -5.23 -21.55 7.79
CA TRP A 177 -4.08 -22.34 8.24
C TRP A 177 -3.97 -22.49 9.75
N MET A 178 -4.42 -21.51 10.52
CA MET A 178 -4.50 -21.62 11.97
C MET A 178 -5.60 -22.57 12.42
N GLY A 179 -6.64 -22.77 11.60
CA GLY A 179 -7.82 -23.53 11.97
C GLY A 179 -8.73 -22.81 12.97
N GLU A 180 -8.50 -21.51 13.23
CA GLU A 180 -9.29 -20.65 14.13
C GLU A 180 -9.10 -19.16 13.82
N CYS A 181 -10.05 -18.33 14.22
CA CYS A 181 -9.98 -16.86 14.11
C CYS A 181 -9.11 -16.24 15.22
N ASN A 182 -7.81 -16.53 15.20
CA ASN A 182 -6.88 -16.03 16.21
C ASN A 182 -6.37 -14.60 15.88
N GLN A 183 -6.99 -13.59 16.48
CA GLN A 183 -6.63 -12.18 16.29
C GLN A 183 -5.19 -11.85 16.74
N TYR A 184 -4.60 -12.60 17.67
CA TYR A 184 -3.24 -12.33 18.13
C TYR A 184 -2.23 -12.55 17.00
N TRP A 185 -2.32 -13.68 16.30
CA TRP A 185 -1.38 -14.05 15.24
C TRP A 185 -1.66 -13.37 13.90
N VAL A 186 -2.92 -13.05 13.58
CA VAL A 186 -3.24 -12.35 12.32
C VAL A 186 -2.55 -10.99 12.21
N LYS A 187 -2.31 -10.34 13.36
CA LYS A 187 -1.63 -9.05 13.45
C LYS A 187 -0.18 -9.08 12.97
N LEU A 188 0.43 -10.25 12.75
CA LEU A 188 1.76 -10.34 12.16
C LEU A 188 1.83 -9.75 10.73
N LEU A 189 0.70 -9.63 10.03
CA LEU A 189 0.65 -8.98 8.72
C LEU A 189 1.19 -7.53 8.75
N PHE A 190 0.78 -6.75 9.75
CA PHE A 190 1.08 -5.32 9.83
C PHE A 190 2.56 -4.98 10.08
N PRO A 191 3.28 -5.59 11.06
CA PRO A 191 4.72 -5.37 11.21
C PRO A 191 5.52 -5.90 10.01
N ILE A 192 5.04 -6.91 9.28
CA ILE A 192 5.72 -7.37 8.06
C ILE A 192 5.53 -6.35 6.93
N PHE A 193 4.32 -5.78 6.76
CA PHE A 193 4.11 -4.65 5.85
C PHE A 193 5.01 -3.47 6.22
N TYR A 194 5.11 -3.16 7.51
CA TYR A 194 6.01 -2.13 8.02
C TYR A 194 7.46 -2.40 7.61
N GLY A 195 8.00 -3.57 7.93
CA GLY A 195 9.38 -3.94 7.59
C GLY A 195 9.66 -3.91 6.08
N ALA A 196 8.75 -4.46 5.27
CA ALA A 196 8.86 -4.40 3.80
C ALA A 196 8.80 -2.96 3.29
N GLY A 197 7.95 -2.11 3.88
CA GLY A 197 7.84 -0.68 3.57
C GLY A 197 9.12 0.08 3.87
N ILE A 198 9.71 -0.13 5.05
CA ILE A 198 10.96 0.50 5.48
C ILE A 198 12.12 0.14 4.54
N ILE A 199 12.20 -1.12 4.11
CA ILE A 199 13.18 -1.54 3.10
C ILE A 199 12.96 -0.77 1.79
N LEU A 200 11.71 -0.63 1.35
CA LEU A 200 11.38 0.08 0.11
C LEU A 200 11.65 1.59 0.20
N ILE A 201 11.37 2.21 1.34
CA ILE A 201 11.71 3.62 1.64
C ILE A 201 13.22 3.81 1.58
N ALA A 202 13.98 2.97 2.30
CA ALA A 202 15.43 3.01 2.29
C ALA A 202 15.94 2.85 0.85
N ARG A 203 15.43 1.87 0.11
CA ARG A 203 15.84 1.60 -1.27
C ARG A 203 15.57 2.79 -2.19
N ALA A 204 14.37 3.37 -2.12
CA ALA A 204 14.01 4.53 -2.92
C ALA A 204 14.90 5.74 -2.61
N ALA A 205 15.15 6.02 -1.33
CA ALA A 205 16.05 7.08 -0.90
C ALA A 205 17.51 6.83 -1.33
N ILE A 206 17.99 5.58 -1.31
CA ILE A 206 19.32 5.20 -1.81
C ILE A 206 19.42 5.47 -3.30
N ASP A 207 18.42 5.07 -4.08
CA ASP A 207 18.44 5.26 -5.53
C ASP A 207 18.38 6.74 -5.93
N LEU A 208 17.72 7.58 -5.12
CA LEU A 208 17.68 9.03 -5.32
C LEU A 208 18.99 9.73 -4.91
N THR A 209 19.56 9.35 -3.77
CA THR A 209 20.69 10.08 -3.17
C THR A 209 22.05 9.50 -3.53
N GLY A 210 22.09 8.22 -3.92
CA GLY A 210 23.31 7.46 -4.11
C GLY A 210 24.04 7.08 -2.82
N LYS A 211 23.48 7.38 -1.63
CA LYS A 211 24.15 7.19 -0.33
C LYS A 211 23.32 6.26 0.56
N ARG A 212 23.90 5.12 0.94
CA ARG A 212 23.21 4.12 1.78
C ARG A 212 22.77 4.67 3.13
N TRP A 213 23.67 5.36 3.82
CA TRP A 213 23.36 5.94 5.13
C TRP A 213 22.19 6.92 5.09
N ILE A 214 21.99 7.67 3.99
CA ILE A 214 20.83 8.56 3.85
C ILE A 214 19.53 7.76 3.75
N GLY A 215 19.52 6.68 2.96
CA GLY A 215 18.33 5.85 2.87
C GLY A 215 17.99 5.14 4.18
N LEU A 216 19.00 4.65 4.90
CA LEU A 216 18.80 4.09 6.24
C LEU A 216 18.29 5.16 7.22
N LEU A 217 18.83 6.38 7.17
CA LEU A 217 18.37 7.48 8.02
C LEU A 217 16.90 7.85 7.74
N VAL A 218 16.52 8.01 6.48
CA VAL A 218 15.13 8.30 6.10
C VAL A 218 14.19 7.19 6.55
N ALA A 219 14.60 5.93 6.39
CA ALA A 219 13.88 4.78 6.89
C ALA A 219 13.74 4.81 8.42
N THR A 220 14.81 5.09 9.17
CA THR A 220 14.77 5.18 10.64
C THR A 220 13.84 6.28 11.12
N LEU A 221 13.81 7.42 10.43
CA LEU A 221 12.97 8.54 10.82
C LEU A 221 11.47 8.30 10.56
N PHE A 222 11.12 7.26 9.79
CA PHE A 222 9.74 6.99 9.38
C PHE A 222 8.81 6.68 10.57
N ILE A 223 9.26 5.98 11.60
CA ILE A 223 8.39 5.68 12.75
C ILE A 223 8.15 6.89 13.66
N PHE A 224 9.03 7.89 13.63
CA PHE A 224 9.01 8.99 14.60
C PHE A 224 7.92 10.04 14.31
N VAL A 225 7.06 9.78 13.32
CA VAL A 225 5.88 10.59 13.06
C VAL A 225 4.69 10.00 13.83
N PRO A 226 4.12 10.74 14.81
CA PRO A 226 3.15 10.19 15.76
C PRO A 226 1.97 9.46 15.14
N SER A 227 1.40 9.97 14.04
CA SER A 227 0.30 9.33 13.32
C SER A 227 0.60 7.89 12.86
N ILE A 228 1.86 7.53 12.68
CA ILE A 228 2.28 6.21 12.20
C ILE A 228 2.29 5.15 13.30
N HIS A 229 2.41 5.55 14.57
CA HIS A 229 2.45 4.61 15.70
C HIS A 229 1.33 4.82 16.73
N GLY A 230 0.81 6.03 16.89
CA GLY A 230 -0.17 6.37 17.94
C GLY A 230 -1.61 6.62 17.46
N GLY A 231 -1.81 6.93 16.17
CA GLY A 231 -3.09 7.37 15.63
C GLY A 231 -3.98 6.27 15.04
N ALA A 232 -5.21 6.63 14.69
CA ALA A 232 -6.05 5.84 13.78
C ALA A 232 -5.39 5.80 12.39
N GLY A 233 -5.37 4.64 11.74
CA GLY A 233 -4.62 4.46 10.49
C GLY A 233 -3.16 4.05 10.67
N SER A 234 -2.66 3.97 11.90
CA SER A 234 -1.26 3.64 12.20
C SER A 234 -0.87 2.21 11.84
N ALA A 235 0.44 1.97 11.76
CA ALA A 235 1.01 0.65 11.48
C ALA A 235 0.73 -0.39 12.59
N LEU A 236 0.33 0.06 13.79
CA LEU A 236 0.11 -0.80 14.95
C LEU A 236 -1.35 -1.21 15.15
N THR A 237 -2.30 -0.54 14.50
CA THR A 237 -3.74 -0.67 14.80
C THR A 237 -4.49 -1.56 13.81
N GLY A 238 -3.79 -2.15 12.85
CA GLY A 238 -4.38 -3.09 11.89
C GLY A 238 -5.19 -2.44 10.77
N TYR A 239 -4.87 -1.20 10.43
CA TYR A 239 -5.53 -0.46 9.36
C TYR A 239 -4.83 -0.72 8.02
N VAL A 240 -5.57 -0.56 6.93
CA VAL A 240 -5.03 -0.76 5.57
C VAL A 240 -4.33 0.48 5.01
N ASP A 241 -4.42 1.63 5.68
CA ASP A 241 -3.90 2.91 5.18
C ASP A 241 -2.38 2.91 4.99
N VAL A 242 -1.62 2.34 5.95
CA VAL A 242 -0.16 2.17 5.82
C VAL A 242 0.20 1.23 4.66
N PRO A 243 -0.36 -0.01 4.57
CA PRO A 243 -0.16 -0.84 3.38
C PRO A 243 -0.44 -0.10 2.07
N LEU A 244 -1.57 0.59 1.95
CA LEU A 244 -1.92 1.34 0.75
C LEU A 244 -0.87 2.41 0.40
N GLY A 245 -0.44 3.20 1.38
CA GLY A 245 0.59 4.22 1.17
C GLY A 245 1.94 3.64 0.76
N LEU A 246 2.29 2.45 1.27
CA LEU A 246 3.53 1.76 0.90
C LEU A 246 3.49 1.16 -0.52
N PHE A 247 2.34 0.62 -0.96
CA PHE A 247 2.14 0.25 -2.36
C PHE A 247 2.22 1.47 -3.28
N TYR A 248 1.67 2.60 -2.85
CA TYR A 248 1.74 3.85 -3.62
C TYR A 248 3.18 4.35 -3.73
N LEU A 249 3.94 4.35 -2.63
CA LEU A 249 5.36 4.63 -2.64
C LEU A 249 6.12 3.73 -3.63
N GLY A 250 5.89 2.42 -3.59
CA GLY A 250 6.52 1.48 -4.51
C GLY A 250 6.20 1.79 -5.96
N THR A 251 4.93 2.06 -6.24
CA THR A 251 4.46 2.50 -7.57
C THR A 251 5.25 3.70 -8.06
N LEU A 252 5.39 4.75 -7.24
CA LEU A 252 6.13 5.95 -7.61
C LEU A 252 7.64 5.71 -7.73
N HIS A 253 8.24 4.93 -6.83
CA HIS A 253 9.66 4.56 -6.89
C HIS A 253 10.01 3.89 -8.22
N TYR A 254 9.21 2.90 -8.65
CA TYR A 254 9.45 2.21 -9.91
C TYR A 254 9.07 3.03 -11.13
N LEU A 255 8.09 3.93 -11.04
CA LEU A 255 7.84 4.92 -12.09
C LEU A 255 9.04 5.83 -12.30
N PHE A 256 9.60 6.40 -11.23
CA PHE A 256 10.81 7.23 -11.33
C PHE A 256 12.01 6.43 -11.83
N THR A 257 12.16 5.18 -11.40
CA THR A 257 13.22 4.29 -11.89
C THR A 257 13.06 3.99 -13.38
N PHE A 258 11.83 3.79 -13.87
CA PHE A 258 11.54 3.64 -15.29
C PHE A 258 11.86 4.92 -16.07
N ILE A 259 11.44 6.09 -15.58
CA ILE A 259 11.75 7.37 -16.24
C ILE A 259 13.26 7.59 -16.33
N ARG A 260 14.03 7.19 -15.32
CA ARG A 260 15.49 7.33 -15.30
C ARG A 260 16.23 6.33 -16.17
N LYS A 261 15.91 5.05 -15.99
CA LYS A 261 16.70 3.92 -16.52
C LYS A 261 16.05 3.25 -17.73
N ASN A 262 14.83 3.65 -18.10
CA ASN A 262 13.98 2.99 -19.12
C ASN A 262 13.89 1.46 -18.95
N SER A 263 13.95 0.99 -17.69
CA SER A 263 14.04 -0.43 -17.35
C SER A 263 12.68 -1.13 -17.48
N ASN A 264 12.64 -2.26 -18.18
CA ASN A 264 11.44 -3.09 -18.30
C ASN A 264 11.02 -3.70 -16.96
N ALA A 265 11.98 -4.03 -16.09
CA ALA A 265 11.67 -4.55 -14.76
C ALA A 265 10.97 -3.47 -13.91
N ALA A 266 11.47 -2.23 -13.97
CA ALA A 266 10.84 -1.10 -13.28
C ALA A 266 9.45 -0.79 -13.84
N LEU A 267 9.27 -0.85 -15.16
CA LEU A 267 7.94 -0.73 -15.77
C LEU A 267 6.99 -1.82 -15.28
N GLY A 268 7.47 -3.08 -15.21
CA GLY A 268 6.70 -4.20 -14.70
C GLY A 268 6.26 -4.01 -13.25
N PHE A 269 7.17 -3.61 -12.35
CA PHE A 269 6.81 -3.30 -10.97
C PHE A 269 5.86 -2.12 -10.85
N PHE A 270 6.07 -1.05 -11.63
CA PHE A 270 5.14 0.08 -11.67
C PHE A 270 3.73 -0.40 -12.02
N ILE A 271 3.55 -1.16 -13.11
CA ILE A 271 2.24 -1.64 -13.56
C ILE A 271 1.59 -2.52 -12.49
N THR A 272 2.32 -3.51 -11.96
CA THR A 272 1.77 -4.49 -11.02
C THR A 272 1.41 -3.87 -9.67
N LEU A 273 2.28 -3.00 -9.12
CA LEU A 273 1.99 -2.31 -7.86
C LEU A 273 0.85 -1.30 -8.03
N ASN A 274 0.86 -0.54 -9.13
CA ASN A 274 -0.21 0.42 -9.44
C ASN A 274 -1.57 -0.29 -9.55
N SER A 275 -1.61 -1.45 -10.21
CA SER A 275 -2.85 -2.22 -10.38
C SER A 275 -3.38 -2.83 -9.09
N ALA A 276 -2.55 -2.96 -8.06
CA ALA A 276 -2.98 -3.43 -6.74
C ALA A 276 -3.68 -2.33 -5.94
N LEU A 277 -3.40 -1.04 -6.19
CA LEU A 277 -3.97 0.06 -5.40
C LEU A 277 -5.51 0.05 -5.33
N PRO A 278 -6.26 -0.14 -6.44
CA PRO A 278 -7.72 -0.23 -6.40
C PRO A 278 -8.25 -1.44 -5.61
N TRP A 279 -7.43 -2.47 -5.44
CA TRP A 279 -7.77 -3.68 -4.70
C TRP A 279 -7.51 -3.57 -3.19
N ILE A 280 -6.65 -2.64 -2.77
CA ILE A 280 -6.27 -2.51 -1.35
C ILE A 280 -7.36 -1.77 -0.56
N LYS A 281 -7.82 -0.65 -1.11
CA LYS A 281 -8.84 0.23 -0.52
C LYS A 281 -9.56 0.99 -1.61
N ARG A 282 -10.76 1.49 -1.34
CA ARG A 282 -11.54 2.28 -2.32
C ARG A 282 -10.80 3.54 -2.75
N GLU A 283 -10.15 4.23 -1.83
CA GLU A 283 -9.32 5.41 -2.05
C GLU A 283 -8.11 5.12 -2.94
N GLY A 284 -7.65 3.86 -2.97
CA GLY A 284 -6.59 3.42 -3.87
C GLY A 284 -6.90 3.57 -5.35
N VAL A 285 -8.18 3.69 -5.75
CA VAL A 285 -8.57 4.07 -7.12
C VAL A 285 -8.06 5.47 -7.48
N ILE A 286 -8.09 6.41 -6.54
CA ILE A 286 -7.59 7.78 -6.75
C ILE A 286 -6.08 7.74 -6.96
N LEU A 287 -5.36 7.04 -6.10
CA LEU A 287 -3.91 6.86 -6.21
C LEU A 287 -3.52 6.18 -7.52
N TRP A 288 -4.23 5.12 -7.90
CA TRP A 288 -4.06 4.42 -9.18
C TRP A 288 -4.28 5.33 -10.38
N ALA A 289 -5.35 6.13 -10.37
CA ALA A 289 -5.68 7.02 -11.47
C ALA A 289 -4.59 8.09 -11.63
N VAL A 290 -4.17 8.72 -10.54
CA VAL A 290 -3.13 9.76 -10.58
C VAL A 290 -1.77 9.18 -11.03
N ALA A 291 -1.31 8.09 -10.41
CA ALA A 291 -0.06 7.44 -10.81
C ALA A 291 -0.14 6.87 -12.23
N GLY A 292 -1.27 6.28 -12.60
CA GLY A 292 -1.57 5.75 -13.92
C GLY A 292 -1.54 6.82 -15.01
N CYS A 293 -2.21 7.96 -14.82
CA CYS A 293 -2.22 9.08 -15.78
C CYS A 293 -0.81 9.67 -15.98
N CYS A 294 -0.11 9.99 -14.90
CA CYS A 294 1.25 10.52 -14.98
C CYS A 294 2.22 9.49 -15.57
N GLY A 295 2.13 8.23 -15.14
CA GLY A 295 2.95 7.13 -15.64
C GLY A 295 2.67 6.79 -17.09
N GLY A 296 1.40 6.76 -17.49
CA GLY A 296 0.94 6.56 -18.86
C GLY A 296 1.47 7.63 -19.79
N TYR A 297 1.46 8.91 -19.39
CA TYR A 297 2.12 9.97 -20.14
C TYR A 297 3.64 9.73 -20.30
N ALA A 298 4.33 9.38 -19.22
CA ALA A 298 5.76 9.09 -19.25
C ALA A 298 6.10 7.86 -20.13
N ILE A 299 5.27 6.81 -20.07
CA ILE A 299 5.39 5.60 -20.88
C ILE A 299 5.10 5.93 -22.34
N TRP A 300 4.07 6.72 -22.64
CA TRP A 300 3.74 7.13 -24.01
C TRP A 300 4.93 7.82 -24.68
N LYS A 301 5.55 8.78 -23.97
CA LYS A 301 6.73 9.51 -24.49
C LYS A 301 7.95 8.62 -24.74
N ARG A 302 8.07 7.46 -24.05
CA ARG A 302 9.26 6.58 -24.15
C ARG A 302 9.04 5.29 -24.93
N ARG A 303 7.81 4.77 -24.99
CA ARG A 303 7.45 3.43 -25.48
C ARG A 303 6.22 3.44 -26.41
N GLY A 304 5.60 4.60 -26.63
CA GLY A 304 4.42 4.74 -27.50
C GLY A 304 3.09 4.51 -26.78
N PHE A 305 2.01 4.90 -27.45
CA PHE A 305 0.66 4.97 -26.88
C PHE A 305 0.11 3.60 -26.47
N ALA A 306 0.37 2.54 -27.24
CA ALA A 306 -0.09 1.19 -26.93
C ALA A 306 0.43 0.69 -25.56
N HIS A 307 1.71 0.93 -25.25
CA HIS A 307 2.29 0.57 -23.96
C HIS A 307 1.69 1.40 -22.81
N ALA A 308 1.41 2.68 -23.07
CA ALA A 308 0.74 3.54 -22.10
C ALA A 308 -0.67 3.02 -21.79
N LEU A 309 -1.47 2.71 -22.81
CA LEU A 309 -2.80 2.14 -22.64
C LEU A 309 -2.76 0.78 -21.92
N ALA A 310 -1.84 -0.10 -22.33
CA ALA A 310 -1.65 -1.40 -21.70
C ALA A 310 -1.31 -1.32 -20.20
N SER A 311 -0.65 -0.25 -19.76
CA SER A 311 -0.31 -0.04 -18.35
C SER A 311 -1.53 0.18 -17.44
N PHE A 312 -2.67 0.61 -17.99
CA PHE A 312 -3.92 0.79 -17.23
C PHE A 312 -4.74 -0.49 -17.12
N ILE A 313 -4.66 -1.38 -18.10
CA ILE A 313 -5.56 -2.53 -18.25
C ILE A 313 -5.66 -3.34 -16.95
N PRO A 314 -4.56 -3.74 -16.28
CA PRO A 314 -4.66 -4.56 -15.08
C PRO A 314 -5.43 -3.86 -13.94
N GLY A 315 -5.20 -2.56 -13.73
CA GLY A 315 -5.91 -1.79 -12.70
C GLY A 315 -7.39 -1.57 -13.04
N VAL A 316 -7.71 -1.36 -14.32
CA VAL A 316 -9.12 -1.31 -14.79
C VAL A 316 -9.79 -2.67 -14.57
N CYS A 317 -9.15 -3.77 -14.95
CA CYS A 317 -9.70 -5.12 -14.76
C CYS A 317 -10.00 -5.43 -13.30
N VAL A 318 -9.08 -5.09 -12.39
CA VAL A 318 -9.26 -5.27 -10.94
C VAL A 318 -10.40 -4.40 -10.42
N SER A 319 -10.39 -3.10 -10.73
CA SER A 319 -11.41 -2.16 -10.23
C SER A 319 -12.80 -2.47 -10.79
N LEU A 320 -12.90 -2.68 -12.10
CA LEU A 320 -14.15 -3.00 -12.78
C LEU A 320 -14.66 -4.39 -12.38
N GLY A 321 -13.78 -5.40 -12.33
CA GLY A 321 -14.15 -6.75 -11.93
C GLY A 321 -14.77 -6.77 -10.53
N PHE A 322 -14.18 -6.07 -9.58
CA PHE A 322 -14.75 -5.98 -8.23
C PHE A 322 -16.07 -5.18 -8.20
N ARG A 323 -16.18 -4.09 -8.96
CA ARG A 323 -17.44 -3.32 -9.06
C ARG A 323 -18.57 -4.12 -9.70
N LEU A 324 -18.28 -4.88 -10.75
CA LEU A 324 -19.24 -5.78 -11.39
C LEU A 324 -19.68 -6.88 -10.42
N TYR A 325 -18.74 -7.43 -9.64
CA TYR A 325 -19.07 -8.37 -8.57
C TYR A 325 -20.00 -7.75 -7.53
N LEU A 326 -19.69 -6.56 -7.01
CA LEU A 326 -20.55 -5.84 -6.06
C LEU A 326 -21.95 -5.59 -6.62
N HIS A 327 -22.05 -5.22 -7.90
CA HIS A 327 -23.34 -5.05 -8.57
C HIS A 327 -24.11 -6.37 -8.65
N TYR A 328 -23.45 -7.46 -9.05
CA TYR A 328 -24.07 -8.79 -9.15
C TYR A 328 -24.59 -9.31 -7.80
N VAL A 329 -23.86 -9.08 -6.71
CA VAL A 329 -24.28 -9.50 -5.37
C VAL A 329 -25.23 -8.52 -4.69
N HIS A 330 -25.69 -7.48 -5.40
CA HIS A 330 -26.58 -6.44 -4.88
C HIS A 330 -26.03 -5.80 -3.61
N ALA A 331 -24.74 -5.46 -3.61
CA ALA A 331 -24.09 -4.86 -2.46
C ALA A 331 -24.84 -3.59 -2.00
N SER A 332 -25.04 -3.48 -0.70
CA SER A 332 -25.63 -2.29 -0.09
C SER A 332 -24.85 -1.05 -0.49
N SER A 333 -25.57 0.00 -0.85
CA SER A 333 -24.95 1.28 -1.21
C SER A 333 -24.25 1.91 0.01
N PRO A 334 -23.12 2.60 -0.20
CA PRO A 334 -22.45 3.36 0.86
C PRO A 334 -23.39 4.41 1.44
N VAL A 335 -23.40 4.56 2.76
CA VAL A 335 -24.25 5.54 3.46
C VAL A 335 -23.53 6.86 3.73
N ASP A 336 -22.20 6.88 3.66
CA ASP A 336 -21.39 8.04 4.04
C ASP A 336 -21.40 9.16 3.01
N PHE A 337 -21.84 8.85 1.78
CA PHE A 337 -21.82 9.77 0.66
C PHE A 337 -23.15 9.81 -0.08
N VAL A 338 -23.60 11.02 -0.43
CA VAL A 338 -24.69 11.22 -1.38
C VAL A 338 -24.19 10.91 -2.80
N PRO A 339 -25.09 10.57 -3.75
CA PRO A 339 -24.71 10.36 -5.14
C PRO A 339 -23.97 11.57 -5.72
N VAL A 340 -22.85 11.29 -6.42
CA VAL A 340 -22.06 12.33 -7.09
C VAL A 340 -22.92 12.94 -8.21
N SER A 341 -23.26 14.22 -8.06
CA SER A 341 -24.00 14.99 -9.06
C SER A 341 -23.54 16.45 -9.05
N PHE A 342 -23.69 17.13 -10.19
CA PHE A 342 -23.38 18.55 -10.30
C PHE A 342 -24.22 19.38 -9.32
N HIS A 343 -25.48 19.00 -9.14
CA HIS A 343 -26.37 19.64 -8.16
C HIS A 343 -25.83 19.53 -6.73
N ALA A 344 -25.45 18.33 -6.29
CA ALA A 344 -24.88 18.12 -4.95
C ALA A 344 -23.54 18.85 -4.75
N LEU A 345 -22.73 18.95 -5.81
CA LEU A 345 -21.50 19.74 -5.75
C LEU A 345 -21.83 21.23 -5.53
N CYS A 346 -22.69 21.81 -6.37
CA CYS A 346 -23.10 23.21 -6.26
C CYS A 346 -23.76 23.55 -4.92
N SER A 347 -24.63 22.69 -4.41
CA SER A 347 -25.30 22.89 -3.12
C SER A 347 -24.34 22.87 -1.93
N HIS A 348 -23.18 22.21 -2.06
CA HIS A 348 -22.19 22.08 -0.99
C HIS A 348 -20.89 22.86 -1.25
N LEU A 349 -20.81 23.70 -2.29
CA LEU A 349 -19.62 24.53 -2.56
C LEU A 349 -19.21 25.40 -1.36
N GLY A 350 -20.18 25.82 -0.54
CA GLY A 350 -19.93 26.54 0.71
C GLY A 350 -19.06 25.79 1.74
N ARG A 351 -18.95 24.45 1.63
CA ARG A 351 -18.08 23.63 2.51
C ARG A 351 -16.59 23.80 2.21
N SER A 352 -16.22 24.37 1.06
CA SER A 352 -14.83 24.44 0.57
C SER A 352 -13.87 25.10 1.54
N ALA A 353 -14.24 26.27 2.09
CA ALA A 353 -13.42 26.98 3.06
C ALA A 353 -13.18 26.16 4.33
N THR A 354 -14.21 25.47 4.82
CA THR A 354 -14.10 24.62 6.01
C THR A 354 -13.26 23.38 5.74
N ILE A 355 -13.45 22.68 4.61
CA ILE A 355 -12.63 21.54 4.23
C ILE A 355 -11.14 21.93 4.14
N LEU A 356 -10.85 23.08 3.53
CA LEU A 356 -9.48 23.60 3.47
C LEU A 356 -8.94 23.94 4.86
N ARG A 357 -9.75 24.59 5.71
CA ARG A 357 -9.37 24.89 7.10
C ARG A 357 -9.02 23.62 7.87
N GLU A 358 -9.86 22.59 7.82
CA GLU A 358 -9.61 21.32 8.51
C GLU A 358 -8.38 20.61 7.94
N LEU A 359 -8.14 20.68 6.62
CA LEU A 359 -6.91 20.19 6.01
C LEU A 359 -5.66 20.87 6.58
N PHE A 360 -5.66 22.21 6.61
CA PHE A 360 -4.51 22.96 7.15
C PHE A 360 -4.34 22.72 8.64
N TYR A 361 -5.45 22.70 9.39
CA TYR A 361 -5.44 22.39 10.82
C TYR A 361 -4.81 21.03 11.06
N GLU A 362 -5.35 19.97 10.48
CA GLU A 362 -4.84 18.60 10.63
C GLU A 362 -3.39 18.47 10.18
N ALA A 363 -2.99 19.02 9.03
CA ALA A 363 -1.61 18.96 8.56
C ALA A 363 -0.62 19.75 9.43
N SER A 364 -1.09 20.72 10.22
CA SER A 364 -0.27 21.53 11.13
C SER A 364 -0.22 21.00 12.57
N ARG A 365 -1.01 19.97 12.89
CA ARG A 365 -1.08 19.37 14.22
C ARG A 365 0.23 18.67 14.60
N MET A 366 0.96 19.30 15.52
CA MET A 366 2.25 18.81 16.01
C MET A 366 2.14 17.51 16.79
N ASP A 367 1.01 17.25 17.44
CA ASP A 367 0.72 16.01 18.16
C ASP A 367 0.53 14.81 17.23
N HIS A 368 0.07 15.05 15.99
CA HIS A 368 -0.11 14.01 14.97
C HIS A 368 1.13 13.87 14.08
N TRP A 369 1.70 14.98 13.62
CA TRP A 369 2.69 14.98 12.54
C TRP A 369 4.07 15.46 12.98
N SER A 370 4.24 15.93 14.22
CA SER A 370 5.45 16.65 14.63
C SER A 370 5.75 17.76 13.61
N VAL A 371 7.01 17.91 13.19
CA VAL A 371 7.42 18.87 12.14
C VAL A 371 7.39 18.28 10.72
N PHE A 372 6.80 17.10 10.51
CA PHE A 372 6.95 16.33 9.26
C PHE A 372 6.46 17.07 8.01
N TRP A 373 5.22 17.58 8.03
CA TRP A 373 4.66 18.28 6.87
C TRP A 373 5.41 19.57 6.57
N PHE A 374 5.88 20.27 7.60
CA PHE A 374 6.75 21.44 7.45
C PHE A 374 8.07 21.08 6.75
N ILE A 375 8.75 20.00 7.16
CA ILE A 375 9.97 19.52 6.49
C ILE A 375 9.68 19.10 5.04
N THR A 376 8.53 18.50 4.77
CA THR A 376 8.11 18.13 3.40
C THR A 376 7.97 19.35 2.50
N VAL A 377 7.30 20.40 2.99
CA VAL A 377 7.15 21.68 2.27
C VAL A 377 8.51 22.34 2.05
N LEU A 378 9.37 22.38 3.08
CA LEU A 378 10.74 22.86 2.94
C LEU A 378 11.53 22.05 1.91
N GLY A 379 11.33 20.73 1.86
CA GLY A 379 11.91 19.83 0.86
C GLY A 379 11.51 20.20 -0.57
N LEU A 380 10.23 20.52 -0.81
CA LEU A 380 9.76 21.03 -2.10
C LEU A 380 10.45 22.35 -2.46
N PHE A 381 10.51 23.32 -1.54
CA PHE A 381 11.22 24.58 -1.77
C PHE A 381 12.71 24.37 -2.06
N CYS A 382 13.38 23.46 -1.35
CA CYS A 382 14.77 23.09 -1.61
C CYS A 382 14.96 22.50 -3.02
N LEU A 383 14.02 21.67 -3.48
CA LEU A 383 14.07 21.15 -4.85
C LEU A 383 13.90 22.26 -5.89
N LEU A 384 12.97 23.19 -5.67
CA LEU A 384 12.78 24.35 -6.54
C LEU A 384 14.02 25.26 -6.57
N ALA A 385 14.58 25.60 -5.41
CA ALA A 385 15.79 26.42 -5.30
C ALA A 385 17.02 25.78 -5.95
N ARG A 386 17.05 24.45 -6.07
CA ARG A 386 18.10 23.69 -6.77
C ARG A 386 17.83 23.51 -8.26
N ASN A 387 16.86 24.22 -8.83
CA ASN A 387 16.41 24.13 -10.23
C ASN A 387 15.91 22.73 -10.64
N ARG A 388 15.36 21.94 -9.70
CA ARG A 388 14.77 20.62 -9.96
C ARG A 388 13.26 20.70 -10.18
N VAL A 389 12.82 21.71 -10.92
CA VAL A 389 11.40 22.09 -11.06
C VAL A 389 10.55 20.94 -11.58
N ARG A 390 11.05 20.16 -12.56
CA ARG A 390 10.31 19.00 -13.10
C ARG A 390 10.06 17.93 -12.03
N TYR A 391 11.08 17.59 -11.26
CA TYR A 391 10.99 16.56 -10.23
C TYR A 391 10.15 17.03 -9.04
N ALA A 392 10.34 18.28 -8.61
CA ALA A 392 9.51 18.93 -7.59
C ALA A 392 8.04 18.97 -8.01
N GLY A 393 7.76 19.36 -9.26
CA GLY A 393 6.41 19.40 -9.82
C GLY A 393 5.76 18.02 -9.87
N MET A 394 6.50 16.98 -10.28
CA MET A 394 5.97 15.61 -10.27
C MET A 394 5.63 15.12 -8.85
N LEU A 395 6.56 15.26 -7.90
CA LEU A 395 6.30 14.86 -6.51
C LEU A 395 5.17 15.67 -5.87
N PHE A 396 5.12 16.97 -6.12
CA PHE A 396 4.02 17.83 -5.69
C PHE A 396 2.70 17.33 -6.27
N MET A 397 2.63 17.03 -7.57
CA MET A 397 1.42 16.50 -8.20
C MET A 397 0.98 15.16 -7.61
N PHE A 398 1.90 14.25 -7.32
CA PHE A 398 1.60 12.96 -6.68
C PHE A 398 1.09 13.07 -5.24
N MET A 399 1.30 14.22 -4.58
CA MET A 399 0.72 14.47 -3.25
C MET A 399 -0.54 15.33 -3.35
N ALA A 400 -0.46 16.45 -4.07
CA ALA A 400 -1.51 17.45 -4.14
C ALA A 400 -2.77 16.95 -4.87
N VAL A 401 -2.63 16.23 -6.00
CA VAL A 401 -3.81 15.78 -6.75
C VAL A 401 -4.62 14.75 -5.96
N PRO A 402 -4.03 13.67 -5.40
CA PRO A 402 -4.80 12.78 -4.54
C PRO A 402 -5.41 13.48 -3.34
N LEU A 403 -4.67 14.41 -2.70
CA LEU A 403 -5.17 15.16 -1.56
C LEU A 403 -6.39 16.02 -1.90
N VAL A 404 -6.34 16.74 -3.03
CA VAL A 404 -7.48 17.52 -3.53
C VAL A 404 -8.67 16.60 -3.83
N LEU A 405 -8.44 15.46 -4.47
CA LEU A 405 -9.50 14.50 -4.78
C LEU A 405 -10.08 13.88 -3.50
N TYR A 406 -9.26 13.57 -2.50
CA TYR A 406 -9.69 13.13 -1.17
C TYR A 406 -10.57 14.16 -0.49
N CYS A 407 -10.09 15.40 -0.40
CA CYS A 407 -10.86 16.52 0.16
C CYS A 407 -12.17 16.77 -0.60
N SER A 408 -12.17 16.57 -1.92
CA SER A 408 -13.37 16.75 -2.75
C SER A 408 -14.48 15.75 -2.42
N THR A 409 -14.16 14.60 -1.82
CA THR A 409 -15.18 13.62 -1.42
C THR A 409 -16.09 14.16 -0.30
N TYR A 410 -15.60 15.08 0.54
CA TYR A 410 -16.38 15.69 1.62
C TYR A 410 -17.47 16.65 1.14
N PHE A 411 -17.39 17.15 -0.11
CA PHE A 411 -18.54 17.83 -0.73
C PHE A 411 -19.74 16.90 -0.86
N PHE A 412 -19.51 15.59 -0.92
CA PHE A 412 -20.56 14.59 -1.04
C PHE A 412 -20.83 13.85 0.27
N SER A 413 -20.28 14.30 1.41
CA SER A 413 -20.57 13.64 2.68
C SER A 413 -22.06 13.76 3.04
N ALA A 414 -22.65 12.62 3.40
CA ALA A 414 -24.02 12.45 3.87
C ALA A 414 -24.13 12.41 5.40
N TRP A 415 -23.03 12.61 6.13
CA TRP A 415 -23.07 12.66 7.59
C TRP A 415 -23.85 13.90 8.05
N PRO A 416 -24.65 13.80 9.13
CA PRO A 416 -25.36 14.96 9.68
C PRO A 416 -24.40 16.10 10.00
N ASP A 417 -23.25 15.78 10.59
CA ASP A 417 -22.10 16.65 10.68
C ASP A 417 -20.95 16.14 9.80
N TYR A 418 -20.72 16.84 8.69
CA TYR A 418 -19.64 16.47 7.78
C TYR A 418 -18.24 16.79 8.36
N ILE A 419 -18.14 17.59 9.42
CA ILE A 419 -16.88 17.87 10.11
C ILE A 419 -16.40 16.64 10.87
N GLU A 420 -17.29 15.94 11.58
CA GLU A 420 -16.94 14.67 12.24
C GLU A 420 -16.43 13.63 11.23
N HIS A 421 -17.00 13.62 10.02
CA HIS A 421 -16.50 12.77 8.94
C HIS A 421 -15.08 13.16 8.49
N ILE A 422 -14.80 14.47 8.38
CA ILE A 422 -13.46 14.96 8.05
C ILE A 422 -12.47 14.60 9.16
N GLU A 423 -12.77 14.91 10.42
CA GLU A 423 -11.88 14.68 11.56
C GLU A 423 -11.55 13.20 11.77
N SER A 424 -12.51 12.31 11.50
CA SER A 424 -12.31 10.86 11.64
C SER A 424 -11.51 10.23 10.51
N SER A 425 -11.60 10.76 9.28
CA SER A 425 -11.04 10.11 8.09
C SER A 425 -9.83 10.81 7.47
N LEU A 426 -9.74 12.15 7.55
CA LEU A 426 -8.66 12.95 6.96
C LEU A 426 -7.25 12.57 7.47
N PRO A 427 -7.01 12.34 8.79
CA PRO A 427 -5.69 11.91 9.25
C PRO A 427 -5.22 10.62 8.55
N ARG A 428 -6.15 9.68 8.31
CA ARG A 428 -5.86 8.41 7.63
C ARG A 428 -5.56 8.60 6.15
N LEU A 429 -6.26 9.52 5.48
CA LEU A 429 -5.98 9.88 4.09
C LEU A 429 -4.58 10.49 3.93
N LEU A 430 -4.13 11.28 4.90
CA LEU A 430 -2.77 11.81 4.95
C LEU A 430 -1.72 10.70 5.19
N VAL A 431 -2.03 9.68 6.01
CA VAL A 431 -1.14 8.51 6.20
C VAL A 431 -0.87 7.78 4.87
N GLN A 432 -1.81 7.78 3.92
CA GLN A 432 -1.59 7.16 2.60
C GLN A 432 -0.57 7.92 1.74
N LEU A 433 -0.46 9.25 1.93
CA LEU A 433 0.49 10.10 1.21
C LEU A 433 1.84 10.25 1.93
N TYR A 434 1.86 9.96 3.23
CA TYR A 434 3.02 10.06 4.10
C TYR A 434 4.29 9.36 3.56
N PRO A 435 4.24 8.11 3.07
CA PRO A 435 5.43 7.47 2.48
C PRO A 435 5.98 8.22 1.26
N THR A 436 5.10 8.81 0.45
CA THR A 436 5.50 9.59 -0.74
C THR A 436 6.17 10.91 -0.34
N ALA A 437 5.70 11.56 0.72
CA ALA A 437 6.30 12.77 1.26
C ALA A 437 7.75 12.54 1.72
N TRP A 438 8.10 11.34 2.21
CA TRP A 438 9.52 11.00 2.48
C TRP A 438 10.40 10.98 1.23
N LEU A 439 9.86 10.68 0.04
CA LEU A 439 10.63 10.80 -1.20
C LEU A 439 11.00 12.25 -1.51
N VAL A 440 10.14 13.21 -1.16
CA VAL A 440 10.44 14.64 -1.29
C VAL A 440 11.64 14.99 -0.43
N ILE A 441 11.61 14.58 0.84
CA ILE A 441 12.70 14.84 1.80
C ILE A 441 13.99 14.19 1.31
N ALA A 442 13.95 12.92 0.89
CA ALA A 442 15.11 12.21 0.36
C ALA A 442 15.67 12.86 -0.92
N ALA A 443 14.81 13.35 -1.81
CA ALA A 443 15.24 14.03 -3.02
C ALA A 443 15.81 15.43 -2.76
N ALA A 444 15.28 16.14 -1.76
CA ALA A 444 15.78 17.45 -1.36
C ALA A 444 17.23 17.37 -0.84
N ILE A 445 17.57 16.31 -0.12
CA ILE A 445 18.93 16.08 0.39
C ILE A 445 19.85 15.38 -0.63
N ALA A 446 19.33 14.90 -1.76
CA ALA A 446 20.12 14.23 -2.78
C ALA A 446 21.15 15.18 -3.44
N PRO A 447 22.41 14.74 -3.66
CA PRO A 447 23.46 15.54 -4.32
C PRO A 447 23.03 16.02 -5.71
N ARG A 448 23.56 17.18 -6.15
CA ARG A 448 23.12 17.89 -7.38
C ARG A 448 23.13 16.99 -8.61
N ASP A 449 24.15 16.15 -8.75
CA ASP A 449 24.43 15.37 -9.97
C ASP A 449 23.61 14.08 -10.13
N ARG A 450 22.78 13.70 -9.13
CA ARG A 450 22.06 12.41 -9.14
C ARG A 450 20.54 12.49 -9.15
N ALA A 451 19.95 13.66 -8.88
CA ALA A 451 18.52 13.84 -9.13
C ALA A 451 18.35 14.44 -10.53
N VAL A 452 17.94 13.56 -11.42
CA VAL A 452 17.50 13.68 -12.82
C VAL A 452 17.23 15.10 -13.30
#